data_AF-A0A4U6U2E0-F1
#
_entry.id   AF-A0A4U6U2E0-F1
#
_cell.length_a   1.000
_cell.length_b   1.000
_cell.length_c   1.000
_cell.angle_alpha   90.00
_cell.angle_beta   90.00
_cell.angle_gamma   90.00
#
_symmetry.space_group_name_H-M   'P 1'
#
loop_
_entity.id
_entity.type
_entity.pdbx_description
1 polymer ?
#
loop_
_entity_poly.entity_id
_entity_poly.type
_entity_poly.pdbx_seq_one_letter_code
_entity_poly.pdbx_strand_id
1 'polypeptide(L)'
;MNLLLKNIIDNDNCELCGSSAESPDHMAMHCPFAAPFWGHLGISIPPLHIPVMAFSSYLLLCVWQLWKHRNDKVFSRLIPSLARLLATCKDEAKL
;
A
#
# COMPACT_ATOMS: atom_id res chain seq x y z
N MET A 1 7.48 -2.00 -7.29
CA MET A 1 7.61 -2.37 -8.72
C MET A 1 7.04 -1.21 -9.53
N ASN A 2 7.87 -0.48 -10.25
CA ASN A 2 7.47 0.75 -10.95
C ASN A 2 6.86 0.36 -12.32
N LEU A 3 5.57 0.65 -12.51
CA LEU A 3 4.84 0.26 -13.73
C LEU A 3 5.11 1.16 -14.93
N LEU A 4 5.62 2.37 -14.71
CA LEU A 4 6.11 3.25 -15.77
C LEU A 4 7.27 2.57 -16.52
N LEU A 5 8.20 1.93 -15.78
CA LEU A 5 9.29 1.16 -16.36
C LEU A 5 8.84 -0.07 -17.16
N LYS A 6 7.59 -0.52 -16.96
CA LYS A 6 6.99 -1.63 -17.72
C LYS A 6 6.07 -1.16 -18.84
N ASN A 7 5.95 0.15 -19.07
CA ASN A 7 5.11 0.75 -20.12
C ASN A 7 3.62 0.36 -19.99
N ILE A 8 3.14 0.24 -18.74
CA ILE A 8 1.76 -0.18 -18.43
C ILE A 8 0.86 1.02 -18.10
N ILE A 9 1.43 2.19 -17.76
CA ILE A 9 0.69 3.43 -17.44
C ILE A 9 1.40 4.64 -18.03
N ASP A 10 0.63 5.63 -18.49
CA ASP A 10 1.13 6.87 -19.13
C ASP A 10 1.72 7.89 -18.15
N ASN A 11 1.42 7.77 -16.85
CA ASN A 11 1.88 8.69 -15.83
C ASN A 11 2.44 7.93 -14.62
N ASP A 12 3.39 8.52 -13.92
CA ASP A 12 4.07 7.91 -12.79
C ASP A 12 3.32 8.07 -11.48
N ASN A 13 2.15 8.72 -11.46
CA ASN A 13 1.34 8.91 -10.26
C ASN A 13 0.94 7.58 -9.59
N CYS A 14 0.90 7.59 -8.27
CA CYS A 14 0.45 6.48 -7.46
C CYS A 14 -0.99 6.11 -7.78
N GLU A 15 -1.19 4.85 -8.12
CA GLU A 15 -2.49 4.36 -8.59
C GLU A 15 -3.56 4.36 -7.48
N LEU A 16 -3.15 4.38 -6.20
CA LEU A 16 -4.07 4.41 -5.04
C LEU A 16 -4.60 5.81 -4.71
N CYS A 17 -3.74 6.84 -4.78
CA CYS A 17 -4.10 8.20 -4.36
C CYS A 17 -4.15 9.22 -5.51
N GLY A 18 -3.46 8.95 -6.62
CA GLY A 18 -3.35 9.83 -7.78
C GLY A 18 -2.56 11.12 -7.57
N SER A 19 -2.02 11.37 -6.38
CA SER A 19 -1.53 12.71 -5.97
C SER A 19 -0.02 12.92 -6.06
N SER A 20 0.78 11.86 -6.12
CA SER A 20 2.26 11.94 -6.17
C SER A 20 2.82 10.74 -6.92
N ALA A 21 4.07 10.84 -7.38
CA ALA A 21 4.78 9.76 -8.07
C ALA A 21 4.83 8.47 -7.23
N GLU A 22 4.62 7.34 -7.89
CA GLU A 22 4.58 6.03 -7.29
C GLU A 22 6.00 5.54 -6.96
N SER A 23 6.28 5.39 -5.67
CA SER A 23 7.46 4.70 -5.17
C SER A 23 7.05 3.71 -4.07
N PRO A 24 7.87 2.67 -3.78
CA PRO A 24 7.60 1.77 -2.65
C PRO A 24 7.48 2.52 -1.33
N ASP A 25 8.32 3.53 -1.15
CA ASP A 25 8.34 4.42 0.01
C ASP A 25 7.06 5.29 0.06
N HIS A 26 6.63 5.85 -1.07
CA HIS A 26 5.35 6.55 -1.14
C HIS A 26 4.19 5.61 -0.79
N MET A 27 4.09 4.46 -1.44
CA MET A 27 2.99 3.51 -1.24
C MET A 27 2.90 3.01 0.21
N ALA A 28 4.05 2.73 0.84
CA ALA A 28 4.09 2.24 2.21
C ALA A 28 3.90 3.36 3.25
N MET A 29 4.54 4.52 3.06
CA MET A 29 4.68 5.52 4.12
C MET A 29 4.02 6.86 3.87
N HIS A 30 4.01 7.32 2.62
CA HIS A 30 3.59 8.69 2.29
C HIS A 30 2.25 8.75 1.53
N CYS A 31 1.64 7.60 1.25
CA CYS A 31 0.40 7.52 0.49
C CYS A 31 -0.78 7.90 1.39
N PRO A 32 -1.57 8.94 1.04
CA PRO A 32 -2.71 9.35 1.86
C PRO A 32 -3.81 8.27 1.91
N PHE A 33 -3.86 7.36 0.94
CA PHE A 33 -4.72 6.18 1.01
C PHE A 33 -4.26 5.18 2.09
N ALA A 34 -2.94 5.02 2.27
CA ALA A 34 -2.37 4.09 3.24
C ALA A 34 -2.44 4.63 4.68
N ALA A 35 -2.42 5.95 4.87
CA ALA A 35 -2.49 6.57 6.19
C ALA A 35 -3.65 6.05 7.09
N PRO A 36 -4.93 6.04 6.65
CA PRO A 36 -6.01 5.50 7.47
C PRO A 36 -5.94 3.98 7.65
N PHE A 37 -5.29 3.25 6.74
CA PHE A 37 -5.05 1.80 6.91
C PHE A 37 -4.10 1.54 8.08
N TRP A 38 -3.00 2.28 8.17
CA TRP A 38 -2.07 2.20 9.31
C TRP A 38 -2.74 2.57 10.63
N GLY A 39 -3.55 3.63 10.63
CA GLY A 39 -4.35 4.03 11.79
C GLY A 39 -5.29 2.93 12.29
N HIS A 40 -5.93 2.17 11.39
CA HIS A 40 -6.77 1.04 11.76
C HIS A 40 -5.99 -0.13 12.36
N LEU A 41 -4.72 -0.29 12.00
CA LEU A 41 -3.83 -1.31 12.57
C LEU A 41 -3.14 -0.85 13.86
N GLY A 42 -3.37 0.40 14.29
CA GLY A 42 -2.68 0.99 15.43
C GLY A 42 -1.20 1.28 15.18
N ILE A 43 -0.79 1.40 13.91
CA ILE A 43 0.58 1.66 13.50
C ILE A 43 0.72 3.14 13.14
N SER A 44 1.73 3.81 13.71
CA SER A 44 2.09 5.18 13.32
C SER A 44 3.20 5.15 12.25
N ILE A 45 2.92 5.72 11.08
CA ILE A 45 3.85 5.82 9.94
C ILE A 45 3.97 7.29 9.50
N PRO A 46 5.17 7.82 9.18
CA PRO A 46 6.47 7.18 9.39
C PRO A 46 6.76 7.04 10.89
N PRO A 47 7.33 5.91 11.32
CA PRO A 47 7.67 5.75 12.71
C PRO A 47 8.88 6.63 13.03
N LEU A 48 8.73 7.53 13.99
CA LEU A 48 9.83 8.39 14.44
C LEU A 48 10.97 7.47 14.94
N HIS A 49 12.14 7.53 14.28
CA HIS A 49 13.38 6.82 14.64
C HIS A 49 13.37 5.27 14.53
N ILE A 50 12.98 4.69 13.38
CA ILE A 50 13.17 3.24 13.18
C ILE A 50 14.39 2.92 12.30
N PRO A 51 15.37 2.13 12.81
CA PRO A 51 16.35 1.49 11.95
C PRO A 51 15.62 0.47 11.05
N VAL A 52 15.94 0.50 9.75
CA VAL A 52 15.35 -0.33 8.68
C VAL A 52 15.21 -1.83 9.02
N MET A 53 15.98 -2.32 10.00
CA MET A 53 15.92 -3.70 10.53
C MET A 53 14.68 -4.06 11.36
N ALA A 54 13.88 -3.09 11.85
CA ALA A 54 12.66 -3.40 12.62
C ALA A 54 11.42 -3.58 11.74
N PHE A 55 11.58 -3.80 10.43
CA PHE A 55 10.50 -4.27 9.57
C PHE A 55 10.11 -5.69 10.00
N SER A 56 9.21 -5.77 10.98
CA SER A 56 8.65 -7.04 11.42
C SER A 56 7.98 -7.72 10.23
N SER A 57 7.96 -9.06 10.23
CA SER A 57 7.21 -9.85 9.24
C SER A 57 5.78 -9.35 9.08
N TYR A 58 5.17 -8.89 10.18
CA TYR A 58 3.86 -8.25 10.18
C TYR A 58 3.79 -6.98 9.31
N LEU A 59 4.75 -6.06 9.42
CA LEU A 59 4.80 -4.86 8.58
C LEU A 59 5.00 -5.21 7.10
N LEU A 60 5.87 -6.19 6.81
CA LEU A 60 6.06 -6.69 5.44
C LEU A 60 4.74 -7.22 4.85
N LEU A 61 3.97 -7.99 5.64
CA LEU A 61 2.65 -8.47 5.22
C LEU A 61 1.68 -7.32 4.99
N CYS A 62 1.64 -6.31 5.84
CA CYS A 62 0.75 -5.16 5.66
C CYS A 62 1.09 -4.36 4.40
N VAL A 63 2.38 -4.12 4.14
CA VAL A 63 2.85 -3.47 2.90
C VAL A 63 2.52 -4.34 1.67
N TRP A 64 2.62 -5.67 1.80
CA TRP A 64 2.22 -6.60 0.75
C TRP A 64 0.73 -6.51 0.42
N GLN A 65 -0.15 -6.33 1.42
CA GLN A 65 -1.59 -6.13 1.18
C GLN A 65 -1.87 -4.84 0.41
N LEU A 66 -1.21 -3.73 0.79
CA LEU A 66 -1.30 -2.48 0.04
C LEU A 66 -0.86 -2.65 -1.41
N TRP A 67 0.24 -3.38 -1.63
CA TRP A 67 0.75 -3.66 -2.96
C TRP A 67 -0.23 -4.51 -3.80
N LYS A 68 -0.80 -5.57 -3.22
CA LYS A 68 -1.83 -6.40 -3.89
C LYS A 68 -3.07 -5.59 -4.25
N HIS A 69 -3.60 -4.82 -3.31
CA HIS A 69 -4.79 -4.00 -3.55
C HIS A 69 -4.56 -2.92 -4.62
N ARG A 70 -3.35 -2.36 -4.67
CA ARG A 70 -2.93 -1.48 -5.75
C ARG A 70 -2.92 -2.21 -7.10
N ASN A 71 -2.40 -3.43 -7.16
CA ASN A 71 -2.42 -4.22 -8.39
C ASN A 71 -3.83 -4.57 -8.85
N ASP A 72 -4.75 -4.86 -7.93
CA ASP A 72 -6.15 -5.08 -8.29
C ASP A 72 -6.77 -3.84 -8.95
N LYS A 73 -6.38 -2.63 -8.53
CA LYS A 73 -6.81 -1.41 -9.21
C LYS A 73 -6.25 -1.31 -10.62
N VAL A 74 -4.97 -1.65 -10.82
CA VAL A 74 -4.34 -1.57 -12.14
C VAL A 74 -4.87 -2.64 -13.09
N PHE A 75 -4.85 -3.91 -12.67
CA PHE A 75 -5.12 -5.04 -13.56
C PHE A 75 -6.60 -5.40 -13.62
N SER A 76 -7.33 -5.23 -12.52
CA SER A 76 -8.75 -5.57 -12.42
C SER A 76 -9.67 -4.34 -12.44
N ARG A 77 -9.10 -3.12 -12.61
CA ARG A 77 -9.82 -1.83 -12.65
C ARG A 77 -10.71 -1.56 -11.44
N LEU A 78 -10.38 -2.16 -10.30
CA LEU A 78 -11.18 -2.01 -9.10
C LEU A 78 -10.93 -0.65 -8.44
N ILE A 79 -11.99 -0.05 -7.91
CA ILE A 79 -11.89 1.22 -7.18
C ILE A 79 -11.15 0.98 -5.84
N PRO A 80 -10.16 1.83 -5.49
CA PRO A 80 -9.50 1.74 -4.19
C PRO A 80 -10.52 1.90 -3.05
N SER A 81 -10.58 0.91 -2.17
CA SER A 81 -11.46 0.91 -1.00
C SER A 81 -10.73 0.42 0.24
N LEU A 82 -10.67 1.27 1.27
CA LEU A 82 -10.09 0.92 2.58
C LEU A 82 -10.85 -0.23 3.24
N ALA A 83 -12.18 -0.21 3.15
CA ALA A 83 -13.03 -1.26 3.74
C ALA A 83 -12.73 -2.62 3.13
N ARG A 84 -12.55 -2.69 1.80
CA ARG A 84 -12.18 -3.92 1.11
C ARG A 84 -10.79 -4.39 1.50
N LEU A 85 -9.81 -3.48 1.52
CA LEU A 85 -8.45 -3.79 1.93
C LEU A 85 -8.43 -4.44 3.32
N LEU A 86 -9.11 -3.82 4.30
CA LEU A 86 -9.21 -4.37 5.66
C LEU A 86 -9.95 -5.71 5.71
N ALA A 87 -10.99 -5.91 4.88
CA ALA A 87 -11.70 -7.17 4.79
C ALA A 87 -10.80 -8.30 4.25
N THR A 88 -10.04 -8.03 3.18
CA THR A 88 -9.08 -8.99 2.62
C THR A 88 -7.99 -9.34 3.64
N CYS A 89 -7.43 -8.33 4.34
CA CYS A 89 -6.45 -8.60 5.41
C CYS A 89 -7.00 -9.52 6.50
N LYS A 90 -8.26 -9.31 6.91
CA LYS A 90 -8.93 -10.14 7.93
C LYS A 90 -9.21 -11.55 7.45
N ASP A 91 -9.54 -11.73 6.18
CA ASP A 91 -9.79 -13.04 5.59
C ASP A 91 -8.47 -13.83 5.52
N GLU A 92 -7.40 -13.21 5.01
CA GLU A 92 -6.10 -13.86 4.90
C GLU A 92 -5.44 -14.15 6.25
N ALA A 93 -5.72 -13.36 7.29
CA ALA A 93 -5.24 -13.66 8.65
C ALA A 93 -5.93 -14.87 9.31
N LYS A 94 -7.02 -15.38 8.72
CA LYS A 94 -7.75 -16.57 9.20
C LYS A 94 -7.35 -17.85 8.48
N LEU A 95 -6.58 -17.73 7.39
CA LEU A 95 -6.04 -18.85 6.61
C LEU A 95 -4.78 -19.41 7.28
#